data_AF-A0A536VG15-F1
#
_entry.id   AF-A0A536VG15-F1
#
_cell.length_a   1.000
_cell.length_b   1.000
_cell.length_c   1.000
_cell.angle_alpha   90.00
_cell.angle_beta   90.00
_cell.angle_gamma   90.00
#
_symmetry.space_group_name_H-M   'P 1'
#
loop_
_entity.id
_entity.type
_entity.pdbx_description
1 polymer ?
#
loop_
_entity_poly.entity_id
_entity_poly.type
_entity_poly.pdbx_seq_one_letter_code
_entity_poly.pdbx_strand_id
1 'polypeptide(L)'
;MRRALPRRQSLQASLLLIIGQALTRGHSGFTRHCVILLHRSGTVTPCRCFRDAIFSLLPAAPGCPPSRRRRIVVPFPPGGTTDILARALAPELGRAFGQTFIVDNKPGAGGNVGADLVAKSPPDGYTLLMGTVGTHGINQSLFPKMPYDPIKDFAPITLVAGVPNVLVMNPAKAEALKINSVPDLIRYAKANPGKLNMASSGNGTS
;
A
#
# COMPACT_ATOMS: atom_id res chain seq x y z
N MET A 1 18.65 29.94 36.71
CA MET A 1 18.34 29.99 35.27
C MET A 1 18.81 28.70 34.60
N ARG A 2 17.92 27.73 34.34
CA ARG A 2 18.22 26.50 33.58
C ARG A 2 17.37 26.52 32.32
N ARG A 3 18.00 26.67 31.15
CA ARG A 3 17.34 26.60 29.83
C ARG A 3 17.10 25.13 29.47
N ALA A 4 15.83 24.76 29.32
CA ALA A 4 15.41 23.43 28.85
C ALA A 4 15.65 23.29 27.33
N LEU A 5 16.29 22.18 26.92
CA LEU A 5 16.43 21.77 25.52
C LEU A 5 15.14 21.11 25.00
N PRO A 6 14.78 21.27 23.71
CA PRO A 6 13.48 20.90 23.18
C PRO A 6 13.33 19.39 22.92
N ARG A 7 12.27 18.81 23.49
CA ARG A 7 11.79 17.40 23.42
C ARG A 7 11.49 16.82 22.02
N ARG A 8 11.83 17.48 20.91
CA ARG A 8 11.43 17.04 19.55
C ARG A 8 12.42 16.12 18.84
N GLN A 9 13.68 16.06 19.27
CA GLN A 9 14.70 15.23 18.61
C GLN A 9 14.71 13.77 19.08
N SER A 10 14.13 13.44 20.23
CA SER A 10 14.13 12.06 20.75
C SER A 10 13.10 11.13 20.09
N LEU A 11 12.00 11.66 19.54
CA LEU A 11 10.95 10.85 18.90
C LEU A 11 11.34 10.32 17.52
N GLN A 12 12.11 11.07 16.73
CA GLN A 12 12.58 10.60 15.42
C GLN A 12 13.61 9.46 15.54
N ALA A 13 14.48 9.52 16.55
CA ALA A 13 15.46 8.46 16.82
C ALA A 13 14.79 7.17 17.32
N SER A 14 13.77 7.28 18.19
CA SER A 14 13.01 6.12 18.67
C SER A 14 12.15 5.47 17.58
N LEU A 15 11.63 6.25 16.62
CA LEU A 15 10.84 5.72 15.51
C LEU A 15 11.72 4.94 14.51
N LEU A 16 12.95 5.41 14.23
CA LEU A 16 13.92 4.67 13.42
C LEU A 16 14.36 3.36 14.08
N LEU A 17 14.49 3.33 15.41
CA LEU A 17 14.88 2.13 16.15
C LEU A 17 13.77 1.07 16.18
N ILE A 18 12.51 1.50 16.25
CA ILE A 18 11.34 0.59 16.18
C ILE A 18 11.20 -0.01 14.77
N ILE A 19 11.46 0.77 13.72
CA ILE A 19 11.47 0.28 12.33
C ILE A 19 12.61 -0.72 12.11
N GLY A 20 13.79 -0.49 12.70
CA GLY A 20 14.92 -1.43 12.62
C GLY A 20 14.69 -2.76 13.35
N GLN A 21 13.96 -2.76 14.47
CA GLN A 21 13.68 -3.99 15.22
C GLN A 21 12.52 -4.82 14.65
N ALA A 22 11.57 -4.21 13.92
CA ALA A 22 10.48 -4.95 13.29
C ALA A 22 10.93 -5.78 12.08
N LEU A 23 12.04 -5.42 11.42
CA LEU A 23 12.59 -6.13 10.25
C LEU A 23 13.40 -7.39 10.61
N THR A 24 13.78 -7.59 11.87
CA THR A 24 14.63 -8.71 12.30
C THR A 24 13.87 -9.87 12.95
N ARG A 25 12.57 -9.72 13.23
CA ARG A 25 11.76 -10.82 13.77
C ARG A 25 11.08 -11.58 12.64
N GLY A 26 11.79 -12.58 12.13
CA GLY A 26 11.28 -13.56 11.19
C GLY A 26 9.95 -14.14 11.66
N HIS A 27 8.88 -13.82 10.93
CA HIS A 27 7.67 -14.61 10.91
C HIS A 27 7.55 -15.20 9.50
N SER A 28 8.04 -16.43 9.38
CA SER A 28 7.77 -17.34 8.28
C SER A 28 6.26 -17.61 8.21
N GLY A 29 5.55 -16.82 7.42
CA GLY A 29 4.13 -16.99 7.15
C GLY A 29 3.72 -16.12 5.96
N PHE A 30 2.75 -16.58 5.17
CA PHE A 30 2.20 -15.93 3.96
C PHE A 30 1.51 -14.58 4.28
N THR A 31 2.26 -13.59 4.74
CA THR A 31 1.80 -12.27 5.14
C THR A 31 1.88 -11.33 3.95
N ARG A 32 0.73 -10.82 3.48
CA ARG A 32 0.71 -9.74 2.49
C ARG A 32 0.97 -8.42 3.19
N HIS A 33 1.83 -7.60 2.60
CA HIS A 33 2.11 -6.25 3.04
C HIS A 33 1.30 -5.27 2.18
N CYS A 34 0.53 -4.39 2.82
CA CYS A 34 -0.10 -3.25 2.17
C CYS A 34 0.72 -2.00 2.46
N VAL A 35 1.15 -1.28 1.44
CA VAL A 35 2.07 -0.13 1.57
C VAL A 35 1.45 1.07 0.87
N ILE A 36 1.52 2.26 1.46
CA ILE A 36 1.17 3.49 0.73
C ILE A 36 2.38 3.91 -0.08
N LEU A 37 2.14 4.20 -1.36
CA LEU A 37 3.15 4.60 -2.33
C LEU A 37 2.75 5.91 -3.00
N LEU A 38 3.75 6.70 -3.38
CA LEU A 38 3.63 7.87 -4.24
C LEU A 38 4.24 7.57 -5.60
N HIS A 39 3.85 8.29 -6.66
CA HIS A 39 4.64 8.30 -7.89
C HIS A 39 5.99 8.98 -7.64
N ARG A 40 7.08 8.38 -8.13
CA ARG A 40 8.44 8.89 -8.00
C ARG A 40 8.80 9.71 -9.24
N SER A 41 9.10 10.99 -9.07
CA SER A 41 9.75 11.76 -10.13
C SER A 41 11.18 11.23 -10.36
N GLY A 42 11.52 10.94 -11.61
CA GLY A 42 12.83 10.42 -12.03
C GLY A 42 14.03 11.37 -11.88
N THR A 43 13.92 12.44 -11.09
CA THR A 43 15.01 13.41 -10.88
C THR A 43 15.05 13.84 -9.43
N VAL A 44 15.83 13.12 -8.62
CA VAL A 44 16.35 13.67 -7.36
C VAL A 44 17.45 14.64 -7.76
N THR A 45 17.09 15.89 -8.08
CA THR A 45 18.04 17.00 -8.05
C THR A 45 18.09 17.47 -6.59
N PRO A 46 19.15 17.15 -5.83
CA PRO A 46 19.29 17.72 -4.50
C PRO A 46 19.56 19.20 -4.69
N CYS A 47 18.57 20.06 -4.46
CA CYS A 47 18.82 21.49 -4.30
C CYS A 47 19.67 21.69 -3.03
N ARG A 48 20.99 21.57 -3.22
CA ARG A 48 22.01 22.24 -2.42
C ARG A 48 21.83 23.74 -2.61
N CYS A 49 20.88 24.33 -1.89
CA CYS A 49 20.88 25.77 -1.67
C CYS A 49 20.61 26.04 -0.19
N PHE A 50 21.68 26.55 0.44
CA PHE A 50 21.61 27.58 1.46
C PHE A 50 21.12 27.18 2.86
N ARG A 51 22.03 26.49 3.55
CA ARG A 51 22.52 26.96 4.84
C ARG A 51 23.08 28.37 4.62
N ASP A 52 22.31 29.41 4.93
CA ASP A 52 22.76 30.67 5.54
C ASP A 52 21.55 31.58 5.83
N ALA A 53 21.49 32.04 7.08
CA ALA A 53 20.44 32.87 7.62
C ALA A 53 20.64 34.34 7.24
N ILE A 54 19.75 34.88 6.41
CA ILE A 54 19.42 36.32 6.42
C ILE A 54 17.90 36.44 6.32
N PHE A 55 17.35 37.06 7.34
CA PHE A 55 15.96 37.50 7.46
C PHE A 55 15.67 38.51 6.35
N SER A 56 15.07 38.07 5.26
CA SER A 56 14.56 38.94 4.21
C SER A 56 13.31 38.30 3.62
N LEU A 57 12.26 39.10 3.44
CA LEU A 57 10.92 38.68 3.07
C LEU A 57 10.93 37.76 1.85
N LEU A 58 10.80 36.46 2.08
CA LEU A 58 10.42 35.52 1.03
C LEU A 58 8.91 35.69 0.82
N PRO A 59 8.43 36.07 -0.39
CA PRO A 59 7.03 35.91 -0.71
C PRO A 59 6.68 34.44 -0.43
N ALA A 60 5.55 34.22 0.25
CA ALA A 60 5.06 32.90 0.57
C ALA A 60 5.27 31.98 -0.64
N ALA A 61 6.06 30.91 -0.45
CA ALA A 61 6.04 29.80 -1.39
C ALA A 61 4.57 29.52 -1.70
N PRO A 62 4.14 29.37 -2.96
CA PRO A 62 2.75 29.12 -3.29
C PRO A 62 2.32 27.93 -2.44
N GLY A 63 1.50 28.22 -1.43
CA GLY A 63 1.04 27.21 -0.50
C GLY A 63 0.45 26.10 -1.33
N CYS A 64 0.85 24.86 -1.03
CA CYS A 64 0.20 23.64 -1.49
C CYS A 64 -1.29 23.95 -1.65
N PRO A 65 -1.84 24.02 -2.88
CA PRO A 65 -3.14 24.67 -3.11
C PRO A 65 -4.16 24.10 -2.12
N PRO A 66 -4.75 24.93 -1.23
CA PRO A 66 -5.59 24.44 -0.13
C PRO A 66 -6.89 23.76 -0.62
N SER A 67 -7.14 23.78 -1.92
CA SER A 67 -8.35 23.27 -2.57
C SER A 67 -8.20 21.92 -3.28
N ARG A 68 -6.99 21.37 -3.45
CA ARG A 68 -6.84 20.04 -4.10
C ARG A 68 -7.03 18.92 -3.09
N ARG A 69 -8.16 18.23 -3.22
CA ARG A 69 -8.46 17.01 -2.46
C ARG A 69 -7.39 15.95 -2.76
N ARG A 70 -6.90 15.28 -1.72
CA ARG A 70 -5.96 14.17 -1.86
C ARG A 70 -6.72 12.91 -2.18
N ARG A 71 -6.17 12.06 -3.05
CA ARG A 71 -6.80 10.83 -3.47
C ARG A 71 -5.95 9.64 -3.07
N ILE A 72 -6.60 8.63 -2.50
CA ILE A 72 -6.05 7.31 -2.22
C ILE A 72 -6.65 6.36 -3.24
N VAL A 73 -5.85 5.96 -4.23
CA VAL A 73 -6.25 4.99 -5.24
C VAL A 73 -6.12 3.58 -4.67
N VAL A 74 -7.22 2.86 -4.68
CA VAL A 74 -7.30 1.44 -4.30
C VAL A 74 -7.41 0.62 -5.58
N PRO A 75 -6.43 -0.23 -5.91
CA PRO A 75 -6.43 -0.95 -7.19
C PRO A 75 -7.37 -2.17 -7.25
N PHE A 76 -8.35 -2.24 -6.33
CA PHE A 76 -9.26 -3.38 -6.16
C PHE A 76 -10.71 -2.92 -5.95
N PRO A 77 -11.70 -3.79 -6.17
CA PRO A 77 -13.10 -3.47 -5.94
C PRO A 77 -13.37 -3.04 -4.48
N PRO A 78 -14.42 -2.23 -4.24
CA PRO A 78 -14.84 -1.86 -2.89
C PRO A 78 -15.16 -3.08 -2.02
N GLY A 79 -14.95 -2.98 -0.71
CA GLY A 79 -15.25 -4.04 0.26
C GLY A 79 -14.16 -5.12 0.42
N GLY A 80 -13.10 -5.10 -0.40
CA GLY A 80 -11.91 -5.91 -0.16
C GLY A 80 -11.04 -5.34 0.97
N THR A 81 -10.09 -6.13 1.47
CA THR A 81 -9.21 -5.73 2.58
C THR A 81 -8.48 -4.40 2.33
N THR A 82 -7.96 -4.18 1.11
CA THR A 82 -7.27 -2.94 0.75
C THR A 82 -8.18 -1.72 0.83
N ASP A 83 -9.45 -1.86 0.43
CA ASP A 83 -10.45 -0.78 0.51
C ASP A 83 -10.82 -0.47 1.95
N ILE A 84 -11.05 -1.50 2.77
CA ILE A 84 -11.33 -1.34 4.20
C ILE A 84 -10.20 -0.59 4.90
N LEU A 85 -8.95 -0.98 4.65
CA LEU A 85 -7.78 -0.29 5.21
C LEU A 85 -7.68 1.16 4.72
N ALA A 86 -7.89 1.42 3.44
CA ALA A 86 -7.85 2.77 2.88
C ALA A 86 -8.92 3.69 3.50
N ARG A 87 -10.14 3.17 3.68
CA ARG A 87 -11.26 3.91 4.28
C ARG A 87 -11.07 4.13 5.78
N ALA A 88 -10.41 3.21 6.48
CA ALA A 88 -10.03 3.41 7.87
C ALA A 88 -8.94 4.50 8.02
N LEU A 89 -7.99 4.57 7.07
CA LEU A 89 -6.90 5.55 7.09
C LEU A 89 -7.33 6.96 6.67
N ALA A 90 -8.21 7.09 5.68
CA ALA A 90 -8.62 8.38 5.12
C ALA A 90 -9.03 9.44 6.17
N PRO A 91 -9.88 9.15 7.18
CA PRO A 91 -10.24 10.15 8.20
C PRO A 91 -9.08 10.51 9.11
N GLU A 92 -8.20 9.56 9.47
CA GLU A 92 -7.04 9.83 10.32
C GLU A 92 -6.00 10.70 9.60
N LEU A 93 -5.75 10.41 8.31
CA LEU A 93 -4.94 11.27 7.46
C LEU A 93 -5.59 12.66 7.34
N GLY A 94 -6.92 12.72 7.24
CA GLY A 94 -7.62 14.00 7.20
C GLY A 94 -7.45 14.83 8.47
N ARG A 95 -7.47 14.22 9.65
CA ARG A 95 -7.18 14.89 10.92
C ARG A 95 -5.73 15.34 11.01
N ALA A 96 -4.79 14.52 10.55
CA ALA A 96 -3.36 14.81 10.64
C ALA A 96 -2.92 15.95 9.69
N PHE A 97 -3.50 16.01 8.49
CA PHE A 97 -3.09 16.96 7.45
C PHE A 97 -4.08 18.12 7.23
N GLY A 98 -5.23 18.12 7.91
CA GLY A 98 -6.28 19.13 7.75
C GLY A 98 -6.91 19.15 6.35
N GLN A 99 -6.86 18.04 5.61
CA GLN A 99 -7.28 17.94 4.22
C GLN A 99 -8.14 16.70 3.99
N THR A 100 -9.13 16.76 3.11
CA THR A 100 -9.93 15.58 2.78
C THR A 100 -9.14 14.60 1.92
N PHE A 101 -9.10 13.33 2.34
CA PHE A 101 -8.61 12.21 1.56
C PHE A 101 -9.81 11.42 0.98
N ILE A 102 -9.87 11.31 -0.34
CA ILE A 102 -10.91 10.56 -1.06
C ILE A 102 -10.35 9.18 -1.44
N VAL A 103 -11.05 8.12 -1.10
CA VAL A 103 -10.76 6.75 -1.57
C VAL A 103 -11.40 6.54 -2.94
N ASP A 104 -10.60 6.19 -3.95
CA ASP A 104 -11.02 5.95 -5.34
C ASP A 104 -10.64 4.53 -5.77
N ASN A 105 -11.63 3.66 -5.97
CA ASN A 105 -11.42 2.27 -6.37
C ASN A 105 -11.25 2.17 -7.89
N LYS A 106 -10.09 1.68 -8.34
CA LYS A 106 -9.74 1.46 -9.75
C LYS A 106 -9.34 0.00 -9.98
N PRO A 107 -10.31 -0.94 -9.99
CA PRO A 107 -10.03 -2.36 -10.18
C PRO A 107 -9.62 -2.69 -11.62
N GLY A 108 -8.94 -3.83 -11.79
CA GLY A 108 -8.65 -4.41 -13.11
C GLY A 108 -7.23 -4.97 -13.22
N ALA A 109 -7.08 -6.05 -13.99
CA ALA A 109 -5.80 -6.71 -14.30
C ALA A 109 -4.91 -6.96 -13.07
N GLY A 110 -5.44 -7.59 -12.03
CA GLY A 110 -4.68 -7.87 -10.79
C GLY A 110 -4.25 -6.61 -10.03
N GLY A 111 -4.91 -5.48 -10.28
CA GLY A 111 -4.60 -4.17 -9.72
C GLY A 111 -3.69 -3.30 -10.57
N ASN A 112 -3.28 -3.77 -11.75
CA ASN A 112 -2.40 -3.00 -12.63
C ASN A 112 -3.03 -1.72 -13.16
N VAL A 113 -4.35 -1.70 -13.38
CA VAL A 113 -5.06 -0.50 -13.88
C VAL A 113 -4.95 0.66 -12.88
N GLY A 114 -5.22 0.41 -11.61
CA GLY A 114 -5.10 1.42 -10.56
C GLY A 114 -3.65 1.85 -10.32
N ALA A 115 -2.71 0.90 -10.34
CA ALA A 115 -1.30 1.20 -10.16
C ALA A 115 -0.73 2.03 -11.33
N ASP A 116 -1.03 1.66 -12.58
CA ASP A 116 -0.62 2.41 -13.78
C ASP A 116 -1.12 3.85 -13.76
N LEU A 117 -2.37 4.05 -13.36
CA LEU A 117 -2.97 5.38 -13.24
C LEU A 117 -2.22 6.25 -12.22
N VAL A 118 -1.72 5.67 -11.12
CA VAL A 118 -0.89 6.43 -10.15
C VAL A 118 0.52 6.62 -10.68
N ALA A 119 1.15 5.61 -11.29
CA ALA A 119 2.47 5.72 -11.91
C ALA A 119 2.53 6.82 -12.97
N LYS A 120 1.42 7.13 -13.65
CA LYS A 120 1.36 8.21 -14.65
C LYS A 120 0.82 9.53 -14.10
N SER A 121 0.50 9.58 -12.81
CA SER A 121 0.00 10.80 -12.18
C SER A 121 1.13 11.79 -11.87
N PRO A 122 0.84 13.10 -11.76
CA PRO A 122 1.83 14.07 -11.33
C PRO A 122 2.47 13.65 -9.99
N PRO A 123 3.82 13.68 -9.86
CA PRO A 123 4.52 13.35 -8.61
C PRO A 123 4.43 14.49 -7.58
N ASP A 124 3.21 14.95 -7.30
CA ASP A 124 2.92 16.15 -6.49
C ASP A 124 2.44 15.84 -5.07
N GLY A 125 2.34 14.56 -4.70
CA GLY A 125 1.91 14.14 -3.37
C GLY A 125 0.39 14.05 -3.17
N TYR A 126 -0.42 14.37 -4.19
CA TYR A 126 -1.88 14.38 -4.08
C TYR A 126 -2.53 13.06 -4.49
N THR A 127 -1.83 12.22 -5.25
CA THR A 127 -2.30 10.89 -5.63
C THR A 127 -1.45 9.82 -4.95
N LEU A 128 -2.09 9.09 -4.05
CA LEU A 128 -1.49 7.97 -3.32
C LEU A 128 -2.00 6.65 -3.89
N LEU A 129 -1.16 5.63 -3.91
CA LEU A 129 -1.55 4.26 -4.24
C LEU A 129 -1.52 3.40 -2.98
N MET A 130 -2.58 2.61 -2.78
CA MET A 130 -2.53 1.45 -1.89
C MET A 130 -1.85 0.29 -2.60
N GLY A 131 -0.53 0.23 -2.47
CA GLY A 131 0.33 -0.83 -2.98
C GLY A 131 0.06 -2.15 -2.26
N THR A 132 0.17 -3.24 -3.01
CA THR A 132 0.01 -4.61 -2.48
C THR A 132 1.10 -5.50 -3.04
N VAL A 133 1.29 -6.67 -2.43
CA VAL A 133 2.19 -7.72 -2.95
C VAL A 133 1.84 -8.11 -4.39
N GLY A 134 0.56 -8.02 -4.77
CA GLY A 134 0.11 -8.26 -6.15
C GLY A 134 0.74 -7.26 -7.12
N THR A 135 0.45 -5.98 -6.91
CA THR A 135 0.89 -4.89 -7.80
C THR A 135 2.40 -4.65 -7.79
N HIS A 136 3.07 -4.89 -6.66
CA HIS A 136 4.49 -4.54 -6.48
C HIS A 136 5.44 -5.74 -6.37
N GLY A 137 4.99 -6.95 -6.70
CA GLY A 137 5.84 -8.14 -6.68
C GLY A 137 5.37 -9.26 -7.60
N ILE A 138 4.12 -9.70 -7.46
CA ILE A 138 3.60 -10.87 -8.19
C ILE A 138 3.40 -10.54 -9.68
N ASN A 139 2.75 -9.41 -9.98
CA ASN A 139 2.29 -9.12 -11.34
C ASN A 139 3.43 -9.00 -12.36
N GLN A 140 4.63 -8.60 -11.94
CA GLN A 140 5.81 -8.55 -12.81
C GLN A 140 6.22 -9.92 -13.36
N SER A 141 5.97 -10.98 -12.61
CA SER A 141 6.25 -12.36 -13.04
C SER A 141 5.08 -13.01 -13.80
N LEU A 142 3.88 -12.45 -13.65
CA LEU A 142 2.63 -13.04 -14.14
C LEU A 142 2.14 -12.44 -15.46
N PHE A 143 2.33 -11.13 -15.64
CA PHE A 143 1.93 -10.43 -16.86
C PHE A 143 3.13 -10.29 -17.79
N PRO A 144 3.00 -10.65 -19.09
CA PRO A 144 4.11 -10.61 -20.03
C PRO A 144 4.61 -9.18 -20.29
N LYS A 145 3.73 -8.19 -20.14
CA LYS A 145 4.05 -6.77 -20.27
C LYS A 145 3.38 -5.99 -19.15
N MET A 146 4.20 -5.43 -18.27
CA MET A 146 3.74 -4.53 -17.21
C MET A 146 3.63 -3.10 -17.74
N PRO A 147 2.59 -2.34 -17.34
CA PRO A 147 2.42 -0.95 -17.77
C PRO A 147 3.23 0.06 -16.96
N TYR A 148 3.87 -0.37 -15.86
CA TYR A 148 4.74 0.42 -14.97
C TYR A 148 5.89 -0.45 -14.41
N ASP A 149 6.93 0.20 -13.88
CA ASP A 149 8.00 -0.40 -13.09
C ASP A 149 7.68 -0.25 -11.58
N PRO A 150 7.44 -1.35 -10.84
CA PRO A 150 7.01 -1.28 -9.44
C PRO A 150 8.07 -0.72 -8.49
N ILE A 151 9.34 -0.62 -8.91
CA ILE A 151 10.44 -0.13 -8.08
C ILE A 151 10.81 1.31 -8.47
N LYS A 152 10.83 1.62 -9.76
CA LYS A 152 11.30 2.92 -10.25
C LYS A 152 10.21 3.98 -10.25
N ASP A 153 8.97 3.60 -10.57
CA ASP A 153 7.88 4.56 -10.75
C ASP A 153 7.23 4.92 -9.41
N PHE A 154 7.58 4.24 -8.32
CA PHE A 154 6.98 4.45 -7.01
C PHE A 154 7.99 4.82 -5.92
N ALA A 155 7.60 5.75 -5.07
CA ALA A 155 8.27 6.13 -3.84
C ALA A 155 7.50 5.55 -2.65
N PRO A 156 8.07 4.59 -1.91
CA PRO A 156 7.39 4.01 -0.76
C PRO A 156 7.30 4.98 0.41
N ILE A 157 6.10 5.11 0.99
CA ILE A 157 5.86 5.95 2.16
C ILE A 157 5.92 5.13 3.43
N THR A 158 5.04 4.15 3.58
CA THR A 158 4.95 3.33 4.79
C THR A 158 4.18 2.04 4.57
N LEU A 159 4.50 1.03 5.36
CA LEU A 159 3.69 -0.16 5.53
C LEU A 159 2.42 0.20 6.33
N VAL A 160 1.26 -0.09 5.77
CA VAL A 160 -0.06 0.07 6.40
C VAL A 160 -0.39 -1.11 7.29
N ALA A 161 -0.27 -2.32 6.76
CA ALA A 161 -0.65 -3.55 7.47
C ALA A 161 0.02 -4.79 6.88
N GLY A 162 0.32 -5.76 7.74
CA GLY A 162 0.56 -7.14 7.37
C GLY A 162 -0.72 -7.95 7.54
N VAL A 163 -1.24 -8.54 6.46
CA VAL A 163 -2.49 -9.32 6.47
C VAL A 163 -2.18 -10.77 6.07
N PRO A 164 -2.38 -11.75 6.95
CA PRO A 164 -2.25 -13.15 6.59
C PRO A 164 -3.40 -13.57 5.66
N ASN A 165 -3.12 -14.45 4.70
CA ASN A 165 -4.17 -15.07 3.90
C ASN A 165 -4.74 -16.28 4.63
N VAL A 166 -6.04 -16.52 4.44
CA VAL A 166 -6.75 -17.69 4.99
C VAL A 166 -7.40 -18.47 3.86
N LEU A 167 -7.29 -19.80 3.93
CA LEU A 167 -8.01 -20.71 3.04
C LEU A 167 -9.40 -20.94 3.63
N VAL A 168 -10.43 -20.55 2.89
CA VAL A 168 -11.82 -20.67 3.32
C VAL A 168 -12.61 -21.47 2.28
N MET A 169 -13.47 -22.37 2.75
CA MET A 169 -14.39 -23.14 1.92
C MET A 169 -15.83 -22.87 2.38
N ASN A 170 -16.77 -22.90 1.44
CA ASN A 170 -18.19 -22.87 1.79
C ASN A 170 -18.53 -24.09 2.69
N PRO A 171 -19.13 -23.90 3.88
CA PRO A 171 -19.37 -24.98 4.83
C PRO A 171 -20.22 -26.12 4.27
N ALA A 172 -21.32 -25.82 3.58
CA ALA A 172 -22.19 -26.83 2.98
C ALA A 172 -21.47 -27.66 1.92
N LYS A 173 -20.56 -27.03 1.15
CA LYS A 173 -19.75 -27.74 0.16
C LYS A 173 -18.67 -28.61 0.82
N ALA A 174 -18.06 -28.12 1.90
CA ALA A 174 -17.09 -28.86 2.68
C ALA A 174 -17.73 -30.13 3.27
N GLU A 175 -18.93 -30.02 3.84
CA GLU A 175 -19.70 -31.15 4.37
C GLU A 175 -20.07 -32.15 3.28
N ALA A 176 -20.65 -31.68 2.16
CA ALA A 176 -21.06 -32.55 1.04
C ALA A 176 -19.88 -33.34 0.43
N LEU A 177 -18.68 -32.76 0.43
CA LEU A 177 -17.46 -33.39 -0.08
C LEU A 177 -16.63 -34.09 1.00
N LYS A 178 -17.08 -34.07 2.26
CA LYS A 178 -16.37 -34.62 3.43
C LYS A 178 -14.95 -34.06 3.60
N ILE A 179 -14.79 -32.75 3.37
CA ILE A 179 -13.53 -32.03 3.52
C ILE A 179 -13.54 -31.29 4.85
N ASN A 180 -12.84 -31.82 5.85
CA ASN A 180 -12.76 -31.22 7.19
C ASN A 180 -11.39 -30.64 7.51
N SER A 181 -10.41 -30.86 6.62
CA SER A 181 -9.03 -30.47 6.83
C SER A 181 -8.34 -30.14 5.51
N VAL A 182 -7.22 -29.43 5.56
CA VAL A 182 -6.39 -29.15 4.39
C VAL A 182 -5.91 -30.45 3.71
N PRO A 183 -5.46 -31.50 4.44
CA PRO A 183 -5.17 -32.80 3.84
C PRO A 183 -6.33 -33.41 3.06
N ASP A 184 -7.56 -33.30 3.56
CA ASP A 184 -8.74 -33.83 2.86
C ASP A 184 -9.03 -33.04 1.58
N LEU A 185 -8.88 -31.71 1.62
CA LEU A 185 -8.99 -30.86 0.44
C LEU A 185 -7.97 -31.25 -0.62
N ILE A 186 -6.70 -31.43 -0.23
CA ILE A 186 -5.62 -31.84 -1.15
C ILE A 186 -5.93 -33.20 -1.78
N ARG A 187 -6.38 -34.17 -0.95
CA ARG A 187 -6.74 -35.51 -1.41
C ARG A 187 -7.89 -35.44 -2.43
N TYR A 188 -8.95 -34.72 -2.10
CA TYR A 188 -10.10 -34.53 -2.99
C TYR A 188 -9.71 -33.84 -4.31
N ALA A 189 -8.94 -32.75 -4.23
CA ALA A 189 -8.52 -31.96 -5.39
C ALA A 189 -7.64 -32.78 -6.36
N LYS A 190 -6.73 -33.61 -5.83
CA LYS A 190 -5.90 -34.52 -6.64
C LYS A 190 -6.73 -35.61 -7.31
N ALA A 191 -7.71 -36.17 -6.61
CA ALA A 191 -8.57 -37.21 -7.17
C ALA A 191 -9.60 -36.66 -8.18
N ASN A 192 -9.92 -35.37 -8.12
CA ASN A 192 -10.99 -34.73 -8.90
C ASN A 192 -10.50 -33.45 -9.60
N PRO A 193 -9.59 -33.56 -10.59
CA PRO A 193 -9.05 -32.39 -11.28
C PRO A 193 -10.16 -31.58 -11.97
N GLY A 194 -10.10 -30.26 -11.84
CA GLY A 194 -11.05 -29.33 -12.46
C GLY A 194 -12.45 -29.30 -11.84
N LYS A 195 -12.69 -30.01 -10.72
CA LYS A 195 -14.02 -30.03 -10.04
C LYS A 195 -14.19 -28.98 -8.94
N LEU A 196 -13.11 -28.30 -8.55
CA LEU A 196 -13.14 -27.22 -7.57
C LEU A 196 -12.96 -25.88 -8.25
N ASN A 197 -13.79 -24.92 -7.85
CA ASN A 197 -13.62 -23.51 -8.24
C ASN A 197 -13.06 -22.73 -7.04
N MET A 198 -12.21 -21.76 -7.34
CA MET A 198 -11.60 -20.87 -6.36
C MET A 198 -11.91 -19.43 -6.77
N ALA A 199 -12.39 -18.63 -5.82
CA ALA A 199 -12.68 -17.22 -6.05
C ALA A 199 -11.48 -16.36 -5.64
N SER A 200 -11.17 -15.33 -6.42
CA SER A 200 -10.11 -14.36 -6.15
C SER A 200 -10.45 -13.00 -6.73
N SER A 201 -9.78 -11.95 -6.25
CA SER A 201 -9.91 -10.58 -6.75
C SER A 201 -9.31 -10.36 -8.15
N GLY A 202 -8.76 -11.39 -8.78
CA GLY A 202 -8.15 -11.37 -10.11
C GLY A 202 -6.81 -12.10 -10.17
N ASN A 203 -6.25 -12.22 -11.38
CA ASN A 203 -4.98 -12.91 -11.58
C ASN A 203 -3.86 -12.24 -10.76
N GLY A 204 -3.04 -13.04 -10.07
CA GLY A 204 -1.96 -12.55 -9.18
C GLY A 204 -2.44 -12.11 -7.80
N THR A 205 -3.71 -12.38 -7.48
CA THR A 205 -4.32 -12.04 -6.21
C THR A 205 -4.78 -13.30 -5.47
N SER A 206 -5.38 -13.12 -4.31
CA SER A 206 -5.98 -14.19 -3.49
C SER A 206 -7.49 -14.17 -3.58
#